data_AF-A0A2D9K586-F1
#
_entry.id   AF-A0A2D9K586-F1
#
_cell.length_a   1.000
_cell.length_b   1.000
_cell.length_c   1.000
_cell.angle_alpha   90.00
_cell.angle_beta   90.00
_cell.angle_gamma   90.00
#
_symmetry.space_group_name_H-M   'P 1'
#
loop_
_entity.id
_entity.type
_entity.pdbx_description
1 polymer ?
#
loop_
_entity_poly.entity_id
_entity_poly.type
_entity_poly.pdbx_seq_one_letter_code
_entity_poly.pdbx_strand_id
1 'polypeptide(L)' 'MKTELLSADAPDAARRAVALLAAGELVGIPTETVYGLGADATDGAAVARI' A
#
# COMPACT_ATOMS: atom_id res chain seq x y z
N MET A 1 -6.77 -14.42 0.43
CA MET A 1 -6.60 -12.95 0.28
C MET A 1 -6.76 -12.59 -1.18
N LYS A 2 -7.36 -11.42 -1.46
CA LYS A 2 -7.44 -10.87 -2.81
C LYS A 2 -6.42 -9.74 -2.91
N THR A 3 -5.54 -9.81 -3.90
CA THR A 3 -4.53 -8.78 -4.17
C THR A 3 -4.92 -8.06 -5.47
N GLU A 4 -4.93 -6.73 -5.44
CA GLU A 4 -5.13 -5.88 -6.61
C GLU A 4 -3.75 -5.48 -7.16
N LEU A 5 -3.51 -5.69 -8.44
CA LEU A 5 -2.27 -5.27 -9.10
C LEU A 5 -2.49 -3.92 -9.78
N LEU A 6 -1.68 -2.93 -9.42
CA LEU A 6 -1.66 -1.60 -10.00
C LEU A 6 -0.32 -1.40 -10.69
N SER A 7 -0.34 -0.86 -11.92
CA SER A 7 0.90 -0.38 -12.53
C SER A 7 1.31 0.93 -11.86
N ALA A 8 2.55 1.03 -11.40
CA ALA A 8 3.06 2.24 -10.77
C ALA A 8 3.04 3.47 -11.71
N ASP A 9 3.08 3.24 -13.02
CA ASP A 9 3.04 4.29 -14.04
C ASP A 9 1.61 4.75 -14.37
N ALA A 10 0.59 4.05 -13.87
CA ALA A 10 -0.80 4.44 -14.11
C ALA A 10 -1.11 5.74 -13.33
N PRO A 11 -1.74 6.76 -13.96
CA PRO A 11 -1.97 8.07 -13.35
C PRO A 11 -2.71 8.04 -12.00
N ASP A 12 -3.52 7.00 -11.78
CA ASP A 12 -4.40 6.87 -10.62
C ASP A 12 -3.89 5.85 -9.59
N ALA A 13 -2.80 5.14 -9.86
CA ALA A 13 -2.29 4.08 -8.98
C ALA A 13 -1.92 4.61 -7.59
N ALA A 14 -1.26 5.77 -7.53
CA ALA A 14 -0.92 6.41 -6.27
C ALA A 14 -2.18 6.79 -5.47
N ARG A 15 -3.21 7.35 -6.12
CA ARG A 15 -4.47 7.69 -5.43
C ARG A 15 -5.19 6.44 -4.91
N ARG A 16 -5.18 5.35 -5.70
CA ARG A 16 -5.76 4.07 -5.27
C ARG A 16 -5.01 3.47 -4.09
N ALA A 17 -3.68 3.48 -4.12
CA ALA A 17 -2.83 3.02 -3.01
C ALA A 17 -3.08 3.82 -1.73
N VAL A 18 -3.14 5.15 -1.80
CA VAL A 18 -3.43 6.01 -0.65
C VAL A 18 -4.82 5.71 -0.08
N ALA A 19 -5.84 5.52 -0.92
CA ALA A 19 -7.18 5.16 -0.46
C ALA A 19 -7.21 3.79 0.26
N LEU A 20 -6.38 2.84 -0.15
CA LEU A 20 -6.23 1.55 0.52
C LEU A 20 -5.53 1.71 1.88
N LEU A 21 -4.42 2.46 1.94
CA LEU A 21 -3.73 2.75 3.21
C LEU A 21 -4.66 3.43 4.22
N ALA A 22 -5.43 4.44 3.78
CA ALA A 22 -6.41 5.13 4.62
C ALA A 22 -7.59 4.25 5.07
N ALA A 23 -7.87 3.16 4.35
CA ALA A 23 -8.84 2.14 4.76
C ALA A 23 -8.23 1.07 5.70
N GLY A 24 -6.97 1.25 6.14
CA GLY A 24 -6.25 0.31 6.97
C GLY A 24 -5.72 -0.91 6.21
N GLU A 25 -5.74 -0.90 4.87
CA GLU A 25 -5.21 -1.97 4.03
C GLU A 25 -3.72 -1.83 3.76
N LEU A 26 -3.10 -2.92 3.35
CA LEU A 26 -1.66 -2.98 3.06
C LEU A 26 -1.38 -2.74 1.58
N VAL A 27 -0.27 -2.07 1.29
CA VAL A 27 0.17 -1.78 -0.08
C VAL A 27 1.62 -2.22 -0.28
N GLY A 28 1.87 -3.01 -1.32
CA GLY A 28 3.24 -3.27 -1.79
C GLY A 28 3.75 -2.10 -2.63
N ILE A 29 4.90 -1.54 -2.26
CA ILE A 29 5.46 -0.32 -2.86
C ILE A 29 6.83 -0.64 -3.47
N PRO A 30 7.06 -0.37 -4.77
CA PRO A 30 8.38 -0.50 -5.36
C PRO A 30 9.30 0.60 -4.83
N THR A 31 10.56 0.26 -4.53
CA THR A 31 11.60 1.24 -4.21
C THR A 31 12.86 0.96 -5.04
N GLU A 32 13.86 1.84 -4.93
CA GLU A 32 15.20 1.67 -5.49
C GLU A 32 15.86 0.34 -5.09
N THR A 33 15.65 -0.11 -3.84
CA THR A 33 16.39 -1.24 -3.26
C THR A 33 15.59 -2.52 -3.26
N VAL A 34 14.40 -2.50 -2.64
CA VAL A 34 13.51 -3.65 -2.49
C VAL A 34 12.05 -3.21 -2.50
N TYR A 35 11.13 -4.18 -2.62
CA TYR A 35 9.72 -3.89 -2.36
C TYR A 35 9.48 -3.74 -0.85
N GLY A 36 8.75 -2.70 -0.47
CA GLY A 36 8.27 -2.51 0.89
C GLY A 36 6.79 -2.90 1.00
N LEU A 37 6.38 -3.46 2.14
CA LEU A 37 4.97 -3.58 2.51
C LEU A 37 4.62 -2.42 3.43
N GLY A 38 3.75 -1.53 2.96
CA GLY A 38 3.34 -0.33 3.68
C GLY A 38 1.96 -0.46 4.31
N ALA A 39 1.81 0.17 5.48
CA ALA A 39 0.55 0.45 6.17
C ALA A 39 0.56 1.92 6.65
N ASP A 40 -0.59 2.45 7.05
CA ASP A 40 -0.63 3.75 7.74
C ASP A 40 0.06 3.65 9.10
N ALA A 41 1.17 4.38 9.28
CA ALA A 41 1.97 4.35 10.50
C ALA A 41 1.25 4.93 11.74
N THR A 42 0.16 5.67 11.54
CA THR A 42 -0.68 6.21 12.63
C THR A 42 -1.75 5.23 13.10
N ASP A 43 -2.00 4.16 12.34
CA ASP A 43 -2.93 3.08 12.68
C ASP A 43 -2.15 1.83 13.15
N GLY A 44 -2.06 1.66 14.47
CA GLY A 44 -1.38 0.51 15.08
C GLY A 44 -1.98 -0.85 14.69
N ALA A 45 -3.28 -0.91 14.36
CA ALA A 45 -3.91 -2.15 13.92
C ALA A 45 -3.51 -2.49 12.47
N ALA A 46 -3.41 -1.49 11.60
CA ALA A 46 -2.90 -1.67 10.24
C ALA A 46 -1.42 -2.10 10.25
N VAL A 47 -0.59 -1.47 11.10
CA VAL A 47 0.83 -1.84 11.27
C VAL A 47 0.98 -3.28 11.77
N ALA A 48 0.15 -3.73 12.71
CA ALA A 48 0.19 -5.11 13.22
C ALA A 48 -0.15 -6.18 12.18
N ARG A 49 -0.64 -5.80 10.99
CA ARG A 49 -0.92 -6.72 9.87
C ARG A 49 0.26 -6.92 8.92
N ILE A 50 1.31 -6.10 9.00
CA ILE A 50 2.57 -6.26 8.24
C ILE A 50 3.29 -7.52 8.76
#